data_AF-A0A3L7LTU6-F1
#
_entry.id   AF-A0A3L7LTU6-F1
#
_cell.length_a   1.000
_cell.length_b   1.000
_cell.length_c   1.000
_cell.angle_alpha   90.00
_cell.angle_beta   90.00
_cell.angle_gamma   90.00
#
_symmetry.space_group_name_H-M   'P 1'
#
loop_
_entity.id
_entity.type
_entity.pdbx_description
1 polymer ?
#
loop_
_entity_poly.entity_id
_entity_poly.type
_entity_poly.pdbx_seq_one_letter_code
_entity_poly.pdbx_strand_id
1 'polypeptide(L)'
;MPLHAISGGGHGAVANIGPQTVFAVIIGTGCGSGIAMNGKVHSGGNGVAGEWVHNPLPWMDEDERRIQQTIPCYCGKSGCTETFISGTGFMQDYERLSGQHHSGAEIVQLAAGGDRLAERALHHYERRLAKALAQVINLLDPDMIALAGGMSNAD
;
A
#
# COMPACT_ATOMS: atom_id res chain seq x y z
N MET A 1 26.63 0.45 -17.79
CA MET A 1 26.31 1.69 -17.04
C MET A 1 25.15 2.36 -17.75
N PRO A 2 24.05 2.80 -17.09
CA PRO A 2 23.47 2.35 -15.81
C PRO A 2 21.94 2.07 -15.91
N LEU A 3 21.42 1.13 -15.11
CA LEU A 3 20.07 1.19 -14.55
C LEU A 3 20.07 2.36 -13.55
N HIS A 4 19.62 3.55 -13.96
CA HIS A 4 19.29 4.60 -13.01
C HIS A 4 17.79 4.74 -12.92
N ALA A 5 17.30 4.58 -11.69
CA ALA A 5 16.13 5.25 -11.16
C ALA A 5 14.79 4.92 -11.84
N ILE A 6 14.07 4.00 -11.20
CA ILE A 6 12.65 4.21 -10.91
C ILE A 6 12.60 5.60 -10.24
N SER A 7 12.19 6.61 -11.00
CA SER A 7 12.71 7.97 -10.87
C SER A 7 12.32 8.68 -9.58
N GLY A 8 13.32 9.18 -8.85
CA GLY A 8 13.21 10.34 -7.97
C GLY A 8 12.84 10.08 -6.51
N GLY A 9 13.86 9.95 -5.65
CA GLY A 9 13.71 10.11 -4.20
C GLY A 9 13.63 8.81 -3.39
N GLY A 10 14.74 8.06 -3.35
CA GLY A 10 15.06 7.13 -2.26
C GLY A 10 14.22 5.84 -2.16
N HIS A 11 14.93 4.72 -2.19
CA HIS A 11 14.52 3.35 -1.79
C HIS A 11 13.92 2.46 -2.89
N GLY A 12 14.68 1.41 -3.23
CA GLY A 12 14.26 0.28 -4.07
C GLY A 12 14.95 0.23 -5.43
N ALA A 13 16.13 -0.40 -5.53
CA ALA A 13 16.71 -0.76 -6.82
C ALA A 13 16.18 -2.14 -7.23
N VAL A 14 15.37 -2.20 -8.29
CA VAL A 14 14.94 -3.47 -8.88
C VAL A 14 15.94 -3.83 -9.98
N ALA A 15 16.74 -4.89 -9.78
CA ALA A 15 17.81 -5.28 -10.70
C ALA A 15 17.31 -6.24 -11.81
N ASN A 16 17.65 -5.91 -13.06
CA ASN A 16 17.69 -6.77 -14.26
C ASN A 16 16.79 -8.03 -14.27
N ILE A 17 15.49 -7.79 -14.29
CA ILE A 17 14.43 -8.73 -14.63
C ILE A 17 14.10 -8.50 -16.12
N GLY A 18 13.84 -9.55 -16.91
CA GLY A 18 13.70 -9.51 -18.39
C GLY A 18 12.60 -8.58 -18.96
N PRO A 19 12.00 -8.86 -20.14
CA PRO A 19 10.80 -8.13 -20.55
C PRO A 19 9.67 -8.47 -19.58
N GLN A 20 9.50 -7.63 -18.56
CA GLN A 20 8.66 -7.88 -17.40
C GLN A 20 7.76 -6.67 -17.19
N THR A 21 6.50 -6.92 -16.91
CA THR A 21 5.55 -5.97 -16.36
C THR A 21 5.72 -5.99 -14.84
N VAL A 22 6.23 -4.90 -14.29
CA VAL A 22 6.46 -4.75 -12.85
C VAL A 22 5.47 -3.74 -12.30
N PHE A 23 4.77 -4.11 -11.24
CA PHE A 23 3.99 -3.19 -10.43
C PHE A 23 4.77 -2.89 -9.15
N ALA A 24 5.28 -1.67 -9.01
CA ALA A 24 6.01 -1.24 -7.83
C ALA A 24 5.06 -0.51 -6.88
N VAL A 25 5.11 -0.84 -5.59
CA VAL A 25 4.32 -0.21 -4.52
C VAL A 25 5.27 0.30 -3.45
N ILE A 26 5.05 1.54 -3.01
CA ILE A 26 5.74 2.16 -1.89
C ILE A 26 4.72 2.42 -0.79
N ILE A 27 4.98 1.88 0.41
CA ILE A 27 4.12 2.05 1.57
C ILE A 27 4.92 2.70 2.71
N GLY A 28 4.60 3.97 2.98
CA GLY A 28 5.16 4.77 4.07
C GLY A 28 4.05 5.49 4.82
N THR A 29 4.23 6.78 5.13
CA THR A 29 3.15 7.59 5.71
C THR A 29 1.91 7.60 4.82
N GLY A 30 2.11 7.72 3.50
CA GLY A 30 1.11 7.49 2.45
C GLY A 30 1.39 6.20 1.68
N CYS A 31 0.72 6.02 0.54
CA CYS A 31 0.98 4.91 -0.36
C CYS A 31 1.07 5.42 -1.80
N GLY A 32 1.96 4.83 -2.59
CA GLY A 32 2.08 5.15 -4.01
C GLY A 32 2.43 3.91 -4.80
N SER A 33 2.22 3.96 -6.10
CA SER A 33 2.60 2.87 -6.99
C SER A 33 2.97 3.35 -8.38
N GLY A 34 3.65 2.49 -9.13
CA GLY A 34 4.07 2.75 -10.49
C GLY A 34 4.13 1.47 -11.31
N ILE A 35 4.03 1.62 -12.63
CA ILE A 35 4.11 0.51 -13.57
C ILE A 35 5.38 0.67 -14.40
N ALA A 36 6.14 -0.41 -14.54
CA ALA A 36 7.22 -0.50 -15.50
C ALA A 36 6.95 -1.65 -16.48
N MET A 37 7.17 -1.40 -17.77
CA MET A 37 7.06 -2.41 -18.83
C MET A 37 8.34 -2.39 -19.65
N ASN A 38 8.95 -3.56 -19.86
CA ASN A 38 10.20 -3.69 -20.63
C ASN A 38 11.32 -2.76 -20.10
N GLY A 39 11.44 -2.67 -18.78
CA GLY A 39 12.45 -1.84 -18.10
C GLY A 39 12.23 -0.33 -18.21
N LYS A 40 11.06 0.13 -18.66
CA LYS A 40 10.71 1.55 -18.78
C LYS A 40 9.47 1.86 -17.96
N VAL A 41 9.46 3.02 -17.31
CA VAL A 41 8.27 3.53 -16.61
C VAL A 41 7.15 3.74 -17.63
N HIS A 42 5.97 3.24 -17.30
CA HIS A 42 4.75 3.48 -18.04
C HIS A 42 3.94 4.57 -17.32
N SER A 43 4.04 5.82 -17.79
CA SER A 43 3.37 6.97 -17.17
C SER A 43 1.90 7.14 -17.57
N GLY A 44 1.46 6.49 -18.65
CA GLY A 44 0.14 6.68 -19.26
C GLY A 44 -0.02 8.05 -19.95
N GLY A 45 -1.07 8.20 -20.77
CA GLY A 45 -1.27 9.41 -21.57
C GLY A 45 -1.52 10.70 -20.78
N ASN A 46 -2.03 10.56 -19.55
CA ASN A 46 -2.31 11.68 -18.64
C ASN A 46 -1.31 11.76 -17.46
N GLY A 47 -0.26 10.93 -17.44
CA GLY A 47 0.72 10.92 -16.35
C GLY A 47 0.26 10.31 -15.02
N VAL A 48 -0.88 9.61 -15.00
CA VAL A 48 -1.50 9.04 -13.79
C VAL A 48 -1.52 7.50 -13.78
N ALA A 49 -0.77 6.86 -14.68
CA ALA A 49 -0.70 5.41 -14.66
C ALA A 49 -0.03 4.93 -13.37
N GLY A 50 -0.65 3.97 -12.71
CA GLY A 50 -0.17 3.46 -11.42
C GLY A 50 -0.72 4.20 -10.20
N GLU A 51 -1.61 5.19 -10.34
CA GLU A 51 -2.36 5.82 -9.23
C GLU A 51 -3.44 4.88 -8.63
N TRP A 52 -3.07 3.61 -8.40
CA TRP A 52 -3.94 2.52 -7.97
C TRP A 52 -4.54 2.78 -6.58
N VAL A 53 -3.76 3.36 -5.67
CA VAL A 53 -4.15 3.60 -4.27
C VAL A 53 -5.34 4.58 -4.13
N HIS A 54 -5.62 5.38 -5.15
CA HIS A 54 -6.75 6.31 -5.17
C HIS A 54 -8.05 5.67 -5.69
N ASN A 55 -8.02 4.39 -6.05
CA ASN A 55 -9.23 3.62 -6.32
C ASN A 55 -9.86 3.13 -5.01
N PRO A 56 -11.20 2.95 -4.96
CA PRO A 56 -11.87 2.42 -3.79
C PRO A 56 -11.31 1.05 -3.36
N LEU A 57 -11.18 0.81 -2.06
CA LEU A 57 -10.81 -0.51 -1.53
C LEU A 57 -11.82 -1.57 -2.05
N PRO A 58 -11.36 -2.67 -2.67
CA PRO A 58 -12.26 -3.72 -3.16
C PRO A 58 -12.97 -4.48 -2.04
N TRP A 59 -14.21 -4.92 -2.30
CA TRP A 59 -14.98 -5.80 -1.42
C TRP A 59 -15.01 -5.35 0.05
N MET A 60 -15.35 -4.06 0.26
CA MET A 60 -15.45 -3.51 1.60
C MET A 60 -16.47 -4.27 2.45
N ASP A 61 -16.03 -4.70 3.63
CA ASP A 61 -16.89 -5.15 4.71
C ASP A 61 -17.55 -3.96 5.42
N GLU A 62 -18.36 -4.28 6.42
CA GLU A 62 -19.16 -3.29 7.14
C GLU A 62 -18.29 -2.31 7.97
N ASP A 63 -17.13 -2.75 8.46
CA ASP A 63 -16.22 -1.87 9.21
C ASP A 63 -15.51 -0.92 8.26
N GLU A 64 -15.01 -1.43 7.13
CA GLU A 64 -14.34 -0.64 6.09
C GLU A 64 -15.27 0.42 5.48
N ARG A 65 -16.57 0.11 5.34
CA ARG A 65 -17.59 1.09 4.90
C ARG A 65 -17.80 2.22 5.90
N ARG A 66 -17.73 1.95 7.21
CA ARG A 66 -17.81 3.01 8.23
C ARG A 66 -16.57 3.90 8.18
N ILE A 67 -15.38 3.31 8.04
CA ILE A 67 -14.13 4.07 7.88
C ILE A 67 -14.20 4.98 6.65
N GLN A 68 -14.67 4.47 5.51
CA GLN A 68 -14.85 5.26 4.29
C GLN A 68 -15.69 6.54 4.53
N GLN A 69 -16.69 6.50 5.42
CA GLN A 69 -17.55 7.64 5.71
C GLN A 69 -16.88 8.70 6.59
N THR A 70 -15.87 8.33 7.37
CA THR A 70 -15.25 9.21 8.37
C THR A 70 -13.85 9.68 7.99
N ILE A 71 -13.13 8.91 7.16
CA ILE A 71 -11.75 9.22 6.76
C ILE A 71 -11.73 9.60 5.27
N PRO A 72 -11.69 10.91 4.94
CA PRO A 72 -11.54 11.35 3.56
C PRO A 72 -10.11 11.12 3.06
N CYS A 73 -9.96 10.85 1.77
CA CYS A 73 -8.66 10.92 1.10
C CYS A 73 -8.38 12.36 0.68
N TYR A 74 -7.11 12.77 0.70
CA TYR A 74 -6.71 14.12 0.29
C TYR A 74 -7.04 14.41 -1.19
N CYS A 75 -7.24 13.38 -2.02
CA CYS A 75 -7.65 13.53 -3.42
C CYS A 75 -9.10 14.03 -3.57
N GLY A 76 -9.83 14.22 -2.46
CA GLY A 76 -11.21 14.70 -2.44
C GLY A 76 -12.26 13.61 -2.60
N LYS A 77 -11.87 12.34 -2.52
CA LYS A 77 -12.75 11.15 -2.54
C LYS A 77 -12.71 10.41 -1.21
N SER A 78 -13.59 9.44 -1.04
CA SER A 78 -13.71 8.61 0.16
C SER A 78 -13.46 7.15 -0.16
N GLY A 79 -12.77 6.46 0.75
CA GLY A 79 -12.55 5.01 0.65
C GLY A 79 -11.47 4.61 -0.34
N CYS A 80 -10.61 5.55 -0.75
CA CYS A 80 -9.39 5.23 -1.48
C CYS A 80 -8.56 4.20 -0.70
N THR A 81 -8.03 3.20 -1.40
CA THR A 81 -7.17 2.15 -0.82
C THR A 81 -6.08 2.71 0.10
N GLU A 82 -5.47 3.86 -0.24
CA GLU A 82 -4.46 4.53 0.59
C GLU A 82 -4.90 4.75 2.05
N THR A 83 -6.15 5.14 2.29
CA THR A 83 -6.65 5.44 3.64
C THR A 83 -6.66 4.22 4.54
N PHE A 84 -6.52 3.03 3.95
CA PHE A 84 -6.52 1.75 4.65
C PHE A 84 -5.14 1.11 4.75
N ILE A 85 -4.32 1.21 3.70
CA ILE A 85 -3.06 0.45 3.58
C ILE A 85 -1.80 1.30 3.73
N SER A 86 -1.93 2.62 3.85
CA SER A 86 -0.81 3.47 4.23
C SER A 86 -0.40 3.19 5.69
N GLY A 87 0.82 3.56 6.06
CA GLY A 87 1.25 3.50 7.46
C GLY A 87 0.38 4.37 8.37
N THR A 88 -0.09 5.52 7.87
CA THR A 88 -1.08 6.34 8.60
C THR A 88 -2.39 5.58 8.80
N GLY A 89 -2.91 4.94 7.75
CA GLY A 89 -4.14 4.13 7.85
C GLY A 89 -4.00 2.95 8.82
N PHE A 90 -2.83 2.30 8.84
CA PHE A 90 -2.52 1.23 9.78
C PHE A 90 -2.51 1.71 11.24
N MET A 91 -1.81 2.81 11.52
CA MET A 91 -1.74 3.40 12.87
C MET A 91 -3.14 3.86 13.34
N GLN A 92 -3.93 4.46 12.46
CA GLN A 92 -5.30 4.88 12.75
C GLN A 92 -6.24 3.69 13.02
N ASP A 93 -6.07 2.57 12.33
CA ASP A 93 -6.86 1.36 12.60
C ASP A 93 -6.58 0.82 14.00
N TYR A 94 -5.30 0.74 14.39
CA TYR A 94 -4.91 0.35 15.74
C TYR A 94 -5.42 1.33 16.80
N GLU A 95 -5.30 2.64 16.57
CA GLU A 95 -5.80 3.66 17.50
C GLU A 95 -7.32 3.53 17.71
N ARG A 96 -8.08 3.25 16.64
CA ARG A 96 -9.52 3.01 16.73
C ARG A 96 -9.88 1.74 17.50
N LEU A 97 -9.04 0.70 17.42
CA LEU A 97 -9.24 -0.56 18.14
C LEU A 97 -8.87 -0.45 19.63
N SER A 98 -7.78 0.25 19.96
CA SER A 98 -7.16 0.28 21.29
C SER A 98 -7.43 1.56 22.09
N GLY A 99 -7.76 2.66 21.41
CA GLY A 99 -7.78 4.01 21.98
C GLY A 99 -6.39 4.59 22.22
N GLN A 100 -5.33 3.95 21.73
CA GLN A 100 -3.93 4.35 21.95
C GLN A 100 -3.23 4.67 20.65
N HIS A 101 -2.46 5.75 20.64
CA HIS A 101 -1.64 6.13 19.50
C HIS A 101 -0.25 5.50 19.62
N HIS A 102 0.12 4.69 18.63
CA HIS A 102 1.44 4.06 18.51
C HIS A 102 1.95 4.21 17.08
N SER A 103 3.28 4.24 16.92
CA SER A 103 3.91 4.12 15.61
C SER A 103 3.70 2.73 15.02
N GLY A 104 3.76 2.60 13.69
CA GLY A 104 3.62 1.31 13.01
C GLY A 104 4.60 0.25 13.55
N ALA A 105 5.85 0.64 13.83
CA ALA A 105 6.86 -0.26 14.38
C ALA A 105 6.50 -0.76 15.79
N GLU A 106 5.98 0.11 16.66
CA GLU A 106 5.51 -0.28 17.99
C GLU A 106 4.31 -1.23 17.91
N ILE A 107 3.37 -0.99 16.99
CA ILE A 107 2.23 -1.88 16.79
C ILE A 107 2.70 -3.28 16.34
N VAL A 108 3.66 -3.36 15.41
CA VAL A 108 4.23 -4.64 14.98
C VAL A 108 4.92 -5.35 16.14
N GLN A 109 5.68 -4.63 16.97
CA GLN A 109 6.31 -5.21 18.17
C GLN A 109 5.27 -5.70 19.19
N LEU A 110 4.19 -4.97 19.39
CA LEU A 110 3.08 -5.39 20.26
C LEU A 110 2.42 -6.66 19.73
N ALA A 111 2.18 -6.75 18.41
CA ALA A 111 1.64 -7.95 17.78
C ALA A 111 2.59 -9.15 17.95
N ALA A 112 3.89 -8.97 17.74
CA ALA A 112 4.90 -10.01 17.98
C ALA A 112 4.97 -10.43 19.46
N GLY A 113 4.61 -9.52 20.38
CA GLY A 113 4.46 -9.77 21.82
C GLY A 113 3.13 -10.42 22.23
N GLY A 114 2.21 -10.69 21.28
CA GLY A 114 0.92 -11.32 21.52
C GLY A 114 -0.21 -10.36 21.94
N ASP A 115 -0.06 -9.05 21.71
CA ASP A 115 -1.16 -8.11 21.91
C ASP A 115 -2.27 -8.35 20.87
N ARG A 116 -3.45 -8.71 21.36
CA ARG A 116 -4.58 -9.13 20.51
C ARG A 116 -5.15 -8.01 19.64
N LEU A 117 -5.03 -6.74 20.06
CA LEU A 117 -5.53 -5.61 19.27
C LEU A 117 -4.52 -5.25 18.17
N ALA A 118 -3.22 -5.35 18.46
CA ALA A 118 -2.16 -5.18 17.49
C ALA A 118 -2.20 -6.27 16.42
N GLU A 119 -2.33 -7.54 16.82
CA GLU A 119 -2.54 -8.67 15.89
C GLU A 119 -3.77 -8.44 14.99
N ARG A 120 -4.86 -7.93 15.57
CA ARG A 120 -6.07 -7.62 14.80
C ARG A 120 -5.87 -6.50 13.80
N ALA A 121 -5.18 -5.42 14.18
CA ALA A 121 -4.84 -4.32 13.27
C ALA A 121 -3.97 -4.83 12.11
N LEU A 122 -2.98 -5.68 12.40
CA LEU A 122 -2.13 -6.30 11.38
C LEU A 122 -2.95 -7.19 10.43
N HIS A 123 -3.86 -7.99 10.97
CA HIS A 123 -4.74 -8.82 10.16
C HIS A 123 -5.67 -7.98 9.25
N HIS A 124 -6.22 -6.87 9.75
CA HIS A 124 -6.99 -5.95 8.93
C HIS A 124 -6.12 -5.40 7.79
N TYR A 125 -4.90 -4.95 8.11
CA TYR A 125 -3.94 -4.40 7.16
C TYR A 125 -3.62 -5.39 6.03
N GLU A 126 -3.23 -6.62 6.37
CA GLU A 126 -2.92 -7.70 5.42
C GLU A 126 -4.10 -7.98 4.49
N ARG A 127 -5.32 -8.08 5.05
CA ARG A 127 -6.53 -8.33 4.26
C ARG A 127 -6.81 -7.19 3.29
N ARG A 128 -6.67 -5.95 3.73
CA ARG A 128 -6.91 -4.76 2.90
C ARG A 128 -5.85 -4.65 1.80
N LEU A 129 -4.59 -4.90 2.11
CA LEU A 129 -3.51 -4.98 1.13
C LEU A 129 -3.75 -6.08 0.09
N ALA A 130 -4.13 -7.28 0.54
CA ALA A 130 -4.45 -8.40 -0.36
C ALA A 130 -5.63 -8.09 -1.30
N LYS A 131 -6.73 -7.54 -0.77
CA LYS A 131 -7.89 -7.10 -1.57
C LYS A 131 -7.46 -6.14 -2.67
N ALA A 132 -6.64 -5.16 -2.31
CA ALA A 132 -6.23 -4.14 -3.23
C ALA A 132 -5.25 -4.72 -4.28
N LEU A 133 -4.26 -5.54 -3.89
CA LEU A 133 -3.29 -6.12 -4.82
C LEU A 133 -3.97 -7.08 -5.80
N ALA A 134 -5.00 -7.81 -5.36
CA ALA A 134 -5.82 -8.64 -6.23
C ALA A 134 -6.46 -7.84 -7.39
N GLN A 135 -6.79 -6.57 -7.18
CA GLN A 135 -7.30 -5.71 -8.25
C GLN A 135 -6.25 -5.51 -9.36
N VAL A 136 -5.00 -5.25 -8.98
CA VAL A 136 -3.91 -5.04 -9.95
C VAL A 136 -3.54 -6.34 -10.63
N ILE A 137 -3.49 -7.46 -9.90
CA ILE A 137 -3.24 -8.78 -10.48
C ILE A 137 -4.27 -9.08 -11.57
N ASN A 138 -5.57 -8.90 -11.28
CA ASN A 138 -6.63 -9.20 -12.24
C ASN A 138 -6.67 -8.27 -13.47
N LEU A 139 -6.14 -7.04 -13.36
CA LEU A 139 -6.21 -6.04 -14.43
C LEU A 139 -4.93 -5.95 -15.26
N LEU A 140 -3.78 -6.03 -14.59
CA LEU A 140 -2.46 -5.80 -15.18
C LEU A 140 -1.69 -7.10 -15.40
N ASP A 141 -1.99 -8.15 -14.61
CA ASP A 141 -1.26 -9.42 -14.59
C ASP A 141 0.27 -9.24 -14.59
N PRO A 142 0.82 -8.49 -13.60
CA PRO A 142 2.24 -8.19 -13.60
C PRO A 142 3.06 -9.45 -13.29
N ASP A 143 4.20 -9.61 -13.97
CA ASP A 143 5.16 -10.68 -13.68
C ASP A 143 5.73 -10.56 -12.25
N MET A 144 5.77 -9.34 -11.70
CA MET A 144 6.27 -9.07 -10.35
C MET A 144 5.54 -7.89 -9.70
N ILE A 145 5.26 -8.04 -8.41
CA ILE A 145 4.91 -6.92 -7.52
C ILE A 145 6.10 -6.65 -6.62
N ALA A 146 6.69 -5.45 -6.72
CA ALA A 146 7.80 -5.02 -5.88
C ALA A 146 7.27 -4.13 -4.76
N LEU A 147 7.52 -4.51 -3.50
CA LEU A 147 7.11 -3.73 -2.33
C LEU A 147 8.31 -3.00 -1.72
N ALA A 148 8.13 -1.73 -1.39
CA ALA A 148 9.12 -0.90 -0.71
C ALA A 148 8.45 0.01 0.34
N GLY A 149 9.26 0.70 1.15
CA GLY A 149 8.82 1.66 2.16
C GLY A 149 8.81 1.12 3.60
N GLY A 150 8.58 2.00 4.57
CA GLY A 150 8.73 1.66 5.99
C GLY A 150 7.82 0.51 6.46
N MET A 151 6.64 0.35 5.86
CA MET A 151 5.73 -0.76 6.17
C MET A 151 6.14 -2.07 5.50
N SER A 152 7.02 -2.04 4.48
CA SER A 152 7.52 -3.26 3.82
C SER A 152 8.63 -3.98 4.59
N ASN A 153 9.14 -3.37 5.67
CA ASN A 153 10.16 -3.93 6.57
C ASN A 153 9.56 -4.41 7.91
N ALA A 154 8.24 -4.54 7.98
CA ALA A 154 7.57 -5.10 9.16
C ALA A 154 7.67 -6.63 9.09
N ASP A 155 8.76 -7.17 9.63
CA ASP A 155 8.98 -8.61 9.87
C ASP A 155 8.55 -9.00 11.29
#